data_AF-A0A8T3NEV4-F1
#
_entry.id   AF-A0A8T3NEV4-F1
#
_cell.length_a   1.000
_cell.length_b   1.000
_cell.length_c   1.000
_cell.angle_alpha   90.00
_cell.angle_beta   90.00
_cell.angle_gamma   90.00
#
_symmetry.space_group_name_H-M   'P 1'
#
loop_
_entity.id
_entity.type
_entity.pdbx_description
1 polymer ?
#
loop_
_entity_poly.entity_id
_entity_poly.type
_entity_poly.pdbx_seq_one_letter_code
_entity_poly.pdbx_strand_id
1 'polypeptide(L)'
;MDVQEAADRISEVGGEPRGERRLSLEGVAAVWIAILAMMLAITSVAGGNAGDEEILNQEKSTNAYSYFQAKTIRAQNFTLMADNLEIQLAAFGNQLSSEDRQRLEQRLATYRSEAARLREERDVILQWAIDKEGAREWQSRVGPSFDTGEALFQIAIVLASIAILLKRRIFLYPSVAVGVVAALFMLNGFLGIVPWLYDGPDVAPV
;
A
#
# COMPACT_ATOMS: atom_id res chain seq x y z
N MET A 1 23.27 -0.65 -60.51
CA MET A 1 21.92 -0.43 -59.97
C MET A 1 21.75 1.07 -59.86
N ASP A 2 21.06 1.65 -60.85
CA ASP A 2 20.82 3.08 -60.88
C ASP A 2 19.80 3.47 -59.83
N VAL A 3 20.05 4.59 -59.16
CA VAL A 3 19.25 5.10 -58.04
C VAL A 3 17.79 5.37 -58.46
N GLN A 4 17.57 5.60 -59.76
CA GLN A 4 16.25 5.76 -60.36
C GLN A 4 15.47 4.43 -60.44
N GLU A 5 16.14 3.30 -60.69
CA GLU A 5 15.50 1.97 -60.71
C GLU A 5 15.11 1.52 -59.30
N ALA A 6 15.89 1.92 -58.29
CA ALA A 6 15.55 1.72 -56.89
C ALA A 6 14.36 2.61 -56.45
N ALA A 7 14.29 3.85 -56.96
CA ALA A 7 13.17 4.75 -56.69
C ALA A 7 11.87 4.29 -57.38
N ASP A 8 11.95 3.78 -58.61
CA ASP A 8 10.79 3.27 -59.35
C ASP A 8 10.20 2.02 -58.69
N ARG A 9 11.04 1.07 -58.22
CA ARG A 9 10.56 -0.11 -57.48
C ARG A 9 9.89 0.26 -56.14
N ILE A 10 10.30 1.36 -55.50
CA ILE A 10 9.64 1.86 -54.29
C ILE A 10 8.30 2.53 -54.63
N SER A 11 8.20 3.20 -55.79
CA SER A 11 6.94 3.79 -56.25
C SER A 11 5.93 2.75 -56.74
N GLU A 12 6.40 1.65 -57.33
CA GLU A 12 5.58 0.54 -57.82
C GLU A 12 5.01 -0.31 -56.66
N VAL A 13 5.75 -0.45 -55.56
CA VAL A 13 5.23 -1.03 -54.29
C VAL A 13 4.25 -0.09 -53.57
N GLY A 14 4.25 1.20 -53.92
CA GLY A 14 3.28 2.20 -53.43
C GLY A 14 2.00 2.30 -54.25
N GLY A 15 1.89 1.55 -55.35
CA GLY A 15 0.82 1.65 -56.33
C GLY A 15 -0.26 0.58 -56.20
N GLU A 16 -1.04 0.61 -55.12
CA GLU A 16 -2.44 0.17 -55.20
C GLU A 16 -3.32 1.34 -54.72
N PRO A 17 -4.38 1.70 -55.46
CA PRO A 17 -5.29 2.74 -55.01
C PRO A 17 -5.92 2.26 -53.70
N ARG A 18 -5.58 2.94 -52.59
CA ARG A 18 -6.19 2.75 -51.27
C ARG A 18 -7.68 3.13 -51.39
N GLY A 19 -8.47 2.19 -51.90
CA GLY A 19 -9.92 2.24 -51.89
C GLY A 19 -10.40 2.53 -50.47
N GLU A 20 -11.37 3.45 -50.37
CA GLU A 20 -12.04 3.91 -49.17
C GLU A 20 -11.71 3.06 -47.93
N ARG A 21 -10.78 3.53 -47.09
CA ARG A 21 -10.39 2.85 -45.84
C ARG A 21 -11.59 2.87 -44.88
N ARG A 22 -12.56 1.99 -45.10
CA ARG A 22 -13.52 1.59 -44.07
C ARG A 22 -12.69 0.92 -42.99
N LEU A 23 -12.52 1.62 -41.87
CA LEU A 23 -11.88 1.10 -40.67
C LEU A 23 -12.39 -0.33 -40.42
N SER A 24 -11.52 -1.33 -40.59
CA SER A 24 -11.89 -2.72 -40.31
C SER A 24 -12.23 -2.80 -38.83
N LEU A 25 -13.26 -3.57 -38.48
CA LEU A 25 -13.63 -3.77 -37.08
C LEU A 25 -12.42 -4.26 -36.26
N GLU A 26 -11.59 -5.10 -36.88
CA GLU A 26 -10.36 -5.63 -36.29
C GLU A 26 -9.36 -4.51 -35.98
N GLY A 27 -9.15 -3.56 -36.90
CA GLY A 27 -8.26 -2.42 -36.68
C GLY A 27 -8.76 -1.48 -35.57
N VAL A 28 -10.06 -1.20 -35.53
CA VAL A 28 -10.66 -0.36 -34.47
C VAL A 28 -10.56 -1.05 -33.11
N ALA A 29 -10.89 -2.34 -33.05
CA ALA A 29 -10.81 -3.11 -31.82
C ALA A 29 -9.37 -3.27 -31.33
N ALA A 30 -8.40 -3.44 -32.22
CA ALA A 30 -6.98 -3.53 -31.85
C ALA A 30 -6.46 -2.22 -31.24
N VAL A 31 -6.79 -1.07 -31.83
CA VAL A 31 -6.44 0.25 -31.26
C VAL A 31 -7.12 0.45 -29.91
N TRP A 32 -8.39 0.05 -29.77
CA TRP A 32 -9.11 0.12 -28.50
C TRP A 32 -8.46 -0.73 -27.41
N ILE A 33 -8.08 -1.97 -27.72
CA ILE A 33 -7.36 -2.86 -26.79
C ILE A 33 -6.02 -2.23 -26.37
N ALA A 34 -5.27 -1.63 -27.31
CA ALA A 34 -4.00 -0.98 -27.00
C ALA A 34 -4.18 0.20 -26.01
N ILE A 35 -5.25 1.00 -26.18
CA ILE A 35 -5.59 2.08 -25.24
C ILE A 35 -5.93 1.50 -23.87
N LEU A 36 -6.82 0.49 -23.80
CA LEU A 36 -7.18 -0.15 -22.54
C LEU A 36 -5.97 -0.76 -21.83
N ALA A 37 -5.06 -1.39 -22.56
CA ALA A 37 -3.85 -1.98 -22.01
C ALA A 37 -2.90 -0.92 -21.43
N MET A 38 -2.79 0.24 -22.07
CA MET A 38 -2.01 1.37 -21.53
C MET A 38 -2.62 1.88 -20.22
N MET A 39 -3.95 2.06 -20.18
CA MET A 39 -4.64 2.51 -18.97
C MET A 39 -4.56 1.47 -17.83
N LEU A 40 -4.68 0.19 -18.17
CA LEU A 40 -4.48 -0.94 -17.26
C LEU A 40 -3.09 -0.89 -16.62
N ALA A 41 -2.04 -0.70 -17.42
CA ALA A 41 -0.67 -0.63 -16.92
C ALA A 41 -0.47 0.54 -15.94
N ILE A 42 -1.03 1.71 -16.24
CA ILE A 42 -0.95 2.88 -15.34
C ILE A 42 -1.71 2.59 -14.03
N THR A 43 -2.91 2.03 -14.13
CA THR A 43 -3.75 1.69 -12.97
C THR A 43 -3.08 0.65 -12.08
N SER A 44 -2.47 -0.37 -12.68
CA SER A 44 -1.79 -1.45 -11.97
C SER A 44 -0.53 -0.95 -11.22
N VAL A 45 0.27 -0.08 -11.83
CA VAL A 45 1.42 0.54 -11.14
C VAL A 45 0.95 1.45 -9.99
N ALA A 46 -0.12 2.21 -10.18
CA ALA A 46 -0.67 3.08 -9.15
C ALA A 46 -1.24 2.28 -7.97
N GLY A 47 -2.03 1.23 -8.25
CA GLY A 47 -2.58 0.32 -7.26
C GLY A 47 -1.50 -0.45 -6.51
N GLY A 48 -0.51 -0.99 -7.23
CA GLY A 48 0.63 -1.71 -6.64
C GLY A 48 1.43 -0.86 -5.66
N ASN A 49 1.79 0.37 -6.03
CA ASN A 49 2.50 1.29 -5.13
C ASN A 49 1.67 1.64 -3.87
N ALA A 50 0.35 1.80 -4.01
CA ALA A 50 -0.53 2.05 -2.88
C ALA A 50 -0.63 0.83 -1.94
N GLY A 51 -0.67 -0.37 -2.51
CA GLY A 51 -0.65 -1.64 -1.75
C GLY A 51 0.65 -1.85 -0.99
N ASP A 52 1.80 -1.59 -1.62
CA ASP A 52 3.12 -1.70 -0.99
C ASP A 52 3.26 -0.72 0.19
N GLU A 53 2.81 0.52 0.03
CA GLU A 53 2.83 1.53 1.09
C GLU A 53 1.91 1.14 2.27
N GLU A 54 0.74 0.54 1.99
CA GLU A 54 -0.15 0.03 3.03
C GLU A 54 0.49 -1.11 3.83
N ILE A 55 1.12 -2.08 3.15
CA ILE A 55 1.84 -3.19 3.79
C ILE A 55 3.00 -2.67 4.64
N LEU A 56 3.81 -1.76 4.10
CA LEU A 56 4.92 -1.13 4.80
C LEU A 56 4.45 -0.41 6.06
N ASN A 57 3.34 0.34 5.97
CA ASN A 57 2.78 1.04 7.11
C ASN A 57 2.16 0.08 8.13
N GLN A 58 1.62 -1.06 7.68
CA GLN A 58 1.12 -2.10 8.56
C GLN A 58 2.24 -2.77 9.34
N GLU A 59 3.37 -3.04 8.68
CA GLU A 59 4.56 -3.58 9.30
C GLU A 59 5.13 -2.60 10.34
N LYS A 60 5.22 -1.31 10.00
CA LYS A 60 5.66 -0.25 10.92
C LYS A 60 4.77 -0.15 12.17
N SER A 61 3.45 -0.16 12.01
CA SER A 61 2.50 -0.14 13.14
C SER A 61 2.67 -1.40 14.01
N THR A 62 2.70 -2.58 13.40
CA THR A 62 2.91 -3.86 14.09
C THR A 62 4.23 -3.88 14.89
N ASN A 63 5.31 -3.36 14.28
CA ASN A 63 6.60 -3.23 14.92
C ASN A 63 6.56 -2.24 16.10
N ALA A 64 5.85 -1.11 15.97
CA ALA A 64 5.70 -0.14 17.06
C ALA A 64 4.97 -0.74 18.26
N TYR A 65 3.86 -1.46 18.05
CA TYR A 65 3.18 -2.19 19.13
C TYR A 65 4.06 -3.27 19.76
N SER A 66 4.85 -3.98 18.96
CA SER A 66 5.81 -4.97 19.46
C SER A 66 6.89 -4.33 20.33
N TYR A 67 7.44 -3.17 19.92
CA TYR A 67 8.39 -2.41 20.72
C TYR A 67 7.75 -1.86 22.00
N PHE A 68 6.51 -1.38 21.93
CA PHE A 68 5.74 -0.92 23.08
C PHE A 68 5.59 -2.04 24.12
N GLN A 69 5.18 -3.23 23.69
CA GLN A 69 5.04 -4.41 24.56
C GLN A 69 6.38 -4.83 25.16
N ALA A 70 7.44 -4.91 24.34
CA ALA A 70 8.77 -5.28 24.80
C ALA A 70 9.31 -4.31 25.87
N LYS A 71 9.15 -2.99 25.67
CA LYS A 71 9.54 -1.98 26.66
C LYS A 71 8.68 -2.02 27.91
N THR A 72 7.37 -2.28 27.79
CA THR A 72 6.47 -2.48 28.95
C THR A 72 6.98 -3.61 29.83
N ILE A 73 7.27 -4.78 29.25
CA ILE A 73 7.75 -5.95 29.99
C ILE A 73 9.10 -5.65 30.65
N ARG A 74 10.03 -4.98 29.95
CA ARG A 74 11.32 -4.59 30.53
C ARG A 74 11.15 -3.61 31.71
N ALA A 75 10.30 -2.60 31.56
CA ALA A 75 10.02 -1.64 32.63
C ALA A 75 9.36 -2.31 33.85
N GLN A 76 8.44 -3.25 33.61
CA GLN A 76 7.82 -4.07 34.66
C GLN A 76 8.85 -4.94 35.36
N ASN A 77 9.76 -5.60 34.62
CA ASN A 77 10.85 -6.38 35.23
C ASN A 77 11.75 -5.53 36.12
N PHE A 78 12.18 -4.35 35.68
CA PHE A 78 12.97 -3.44 36.52
C PHE A 78 12.20 -2.94 37.74
N THR A 79 10.89 -2.71 37.61
CA THR A 79 10.03 -2.34 38.73
C THR A 79 9.95 -3.48 39.75
N LEU A 80 9.69 -4.71 39.30
CA LEU A 80 9.66 -5.89 40.15
C LEU A 80 11.02 -6.13 40.84
N MET A 81 12.13 -5.92 40.15
CA MET A 81 13.47 -6.03 40.73
C MET A 81 13.71 -4.94 41.80
N ALA A 82 13.28 -3.70 41.54
CA ALA A 82 13.35 -2.61 42.51
C ALA A 82 12.50 -2.92 43.76
N ASP A 83 11.26 -3.36 43.57
CA ASP A 83 10.35 -3.70 44.67
C ASP A 83 10.90 -4.84 45.54
N ASN A 84 11.44 -5.89 44.90
CA ASN A 84 12.10 -6.98 45.64
C ASN A 84 13.34 -6.51 46.42
N LEU A 85 14.11 -5.57 45.88
CA LEU A 85 15.29 -5.01 46.56
C LEU A 85 14.89 -4.12 47.74
N GLU A 86 13.81 -3.34 47.58
CA GLU A 86 13.24 -2.51 48.63
C GLU A 86 12.68 -3.35 49.78
N ILE A 87 11.99 -4.46 49.48
CA ILE A 87 11.54 -5.43 50.50
C ILE A 87 12.73 -6.03 51.25
N GLN A 88 13.81 -6.40 50.54
CA GLN A 88 15.03 -6.93 51.18
C GLN A 88 15.73 -5.89 52.07
N LEU A 89 15.82 -4.64 51.62
CA LEU A 89 16.36 -3.53 52.41
C LEU A 89 15.49 -3.25 53.65
N ALA A 90 14.16 -3.34 53.53
CA ALA A 90 13.25 -3.18 54.66
C ALA A 90 13.38 -4.32 55.68
N ALA A 91 13.54 -5.57 55.21
CA ALA A 91 13.63 -6.75 56.08
C ALA A 91 15.00 -6.91 56.76
N PHE A 92 16.10 -6.69 56.02
CA PHE A 92 17.45 -7.03 56.46
C PHE A 92 18.42 -5.84 56.46
N GLY A 93 17.99 -4.65 56.04
CA GLY A 93 18.88 -3.49 55.84
C GLY A 93 19.57 -2.97 57.10
N ASN A 94 19.05 -3.28 58.28
CA ASN A 94 19.68 -2.93 59.56
C ASN A 94 20.74 -3.95 60.01
N GLN A 95 20.82 -5.11 59.34
CA GLN A 95 21.79 -6.18 59.60
C GLN A 95 22.96 -6.17 58.60
N LEU A 96 22.88 -5.35 57.55
CA LEU A 96 23.92 -5.21 56.52
C LEU A 96 25.03 -4.25 56.97
N SER A 97 26.22 -4.44 56.41
CA SER A 97 27.30 -3.44 56.51
C SER A 97 26.86 -2.13 55.84
N SER A 98 27.42 -0.99 56.28
CA SER A 98 27.12 0.32 55.68
C SER A 98 27.45 0.37 54.19
N GLU A 99 28.50 -0.33 53.76
CA GLU A 99 28.92 -0.40 52.36
C GLU A 99 27.96 -1.23 51.51
N ASP A 100 27.53 -2.41 51.99
CA ASP A 100 26.59 -3.27 51.26
C ASP A 100 25.22 -2.62 51.14
N ARG A 101 24.79 -1.92 52.20
CA ARG A 101 23.55 -1.14 52.18
C ARG A 101 23.59 -0.06 51.11
N GLN A 102 24.66 0.74 51.05
CA GLN A 102 24.82 1.76 50.00
C GLN A 102 24.82 1.17 48.59
N ARG A 103 25.48 0.02 48.37
CA ARG A 103 25.49 -0.65 47.06
C ARG A 103 24.08 -1.07 46.62
N LEU A 104 23.26 -1.58 47.55
CA LEU A 104 21.88 -1.96 47.27
C LEU A 104 20.98 -0.74 47.03
N GLU A 105 21.13 0.32 47.82
CA GLU A 105 20.40 1.58 47.63
C GLU A 105 20.73 2.23 46.27
N GLN A 106 22.00 2.19 45.84
CA GLN A 106 22.39 2.63 44.49
C GLN A 106 21.76 1.76 43.39
N ARG A 107 21.76 0.43 43.54
CA ARG A 107 21.10 -0.47 42.58
C ARG A 107 19.59 -0.22 42.49
N LEU A 108 18.95 0.03 43.63
CA LEU A 108 17.53 0.40 43.70
C LEU A 108 17.25 1.67 42.89
N ALA A 109 18.06 2.71 43.11
CA ALA A 109 17.95 3.97 42.37
C ALA A 109 18.11 3.77 40.86
N THR A 110 19.12 2.98 40.44
CA THR A 110 19.35 2.66 39.02
C THR A 110 18.18 1.91 38.40
N TYR A 111 17.61 0.91 39.07
CA TYR A 111 16.45 0.18 38.54
C TYR A 111 15.22 1.07 38.42
N ARG A 112 14.97 1.95 39.39
CA ARG A 112 13.87 2.92 39.30
C ARG A 112 14.06 3.93 38.18
N SER A 113 15.27 4.46 37.99
CA SER A 113 15.55 5.38 36.89
C SER A 113 15.41 4.70 35.52
N GLU A 114 15.87 3.46 35.39
CA GLU A 114 15.77 2.70 34.13
C GLU A 114 14.31 2.35 33.81
N ALA A 115 13.52 1.95 34.83
CA ALA A 115 12.10 1.70 34.68
C ALA A 115 11.34 2.96 34.26
N ALA A 116 11.67 4.13 34.81
CA ALA A 116 11.07 5.40 34.43
C ALA A 116 11.42 5.77 32.98
N ARG A 117 12.70 5.68 32.59
CA ARG A 117 13.17 5.95 31.23
C ARG A 117 12.46 5.08 30.20
N LEU A 118 12.34 3.77 30.48
CA LEU A 118 11.67 2.84 29.57
C LEU A 118 10.17 3.10 29.44
N ARG A 119 9.49 3.57 30.50
CA ARG A 119 8.07 3.97 30.42
C ARG A 119 7.90 5.18 29.52
N GLU A 120 8.73 6.20 29.67
CA GLU A 120 8.69 7.40 28.82
C GLU A 120 8.97 7.05 27.35
N GLU A 121 10.06 6.32 27.07
CA GLU A 121 10.39 5.89 25.70
C GLU A 121 9.27 5.07 25.05
N ARG A 122 8.58 4.25 25.84
CA ARG A 122 7.46 3.45 25.37
C ARG A 122 6.25 4.33 25.02
N ASP A 123 5.92 5.30 25.86
CA ASP A 123 4.75 6.16 25.65
C ASP A 123 4.95 7.04 24.40
N VAL A 124 6.19 7.46 24.11
CA VAL A 124 6.56 8.12 22.85
C VAL A 124 6.31 7.22 21.64
N ILE A 125 6.63 5.93 21.72
CA ILE A 125 6.38 4.97 20.63
C ILE A 125 4.88 4.76 20.41
N LEU A 126 4.09 4.70 21.49
CA LEU A 126 2.64 4.57 21.40
C LEU A 126 2.02 5.79 20.71
N GLN A 127 2.41 7.00 21.12
CA GLN A 127 1.93 8.23 20.49
C GLN A 127 2.30 8.29 19.01
N TRP A 128 3.54 7.92 18.66
CA TRP A 128 3.94 7.82 17.26
C TRP A 128 3.07 6.83 16.46
N ALA A 129 2.71 5.68 17.05
CA ALA A 129 1.84 4.70 16.39
C ALA A 129 0.42 5.25 16.16
N ILE A 130 -0.16 5.90 17.17
CA ILE A 130 -1.50 6.52 17.10
C ILE A 130 -1.52 7.65 16.04
N ASP A 131 -0.52 8.53 16.05
CA ASP A 131 -0.41 9.61 15.07
C ASP A 131 -0.33 9.08 13.63
N LYS A 132 0.31 7.92 13.45
CA LYS A 132 0.44 7.27 12.14
C LYS A 132 -0.83 6.54 11.73
N GLU A 133 -1.61 5.98 12.64
CA GLU A 133 -2.92 5.40 12.31
C GLU A 133 -3.89 6.45 11.76
N GLY A 134 -3.94 7.65 12.35
CA GLY A 134 -4.78 8.75 11.85
C GLY A 134 -4.41 9.21 10.43
N ALA A 135 -3.13 9.16 10.07
CA ALA A 135 -2.67 9.48 8.72
C ALA A 135 -3.02 8.38 7.68
N ARG A 136 -3.16 7.13 8.10
CA ARG A 136 -3.42 5.97 7.23
C ARG A 136 -4.85 5.90 6.73
N GLU A 137 -5.81 6.39 7.50
CA GLU A 137 -7.21 6.45 7.09
C GLU A 137 -7.41 7.15 5.74
N TRP A 138 -6.61 8.17 5.43
CA TRP A 138 -6.69 8.86 4.14
C TRP A 138 -6.20 7.99 2.97
N GLN A 139 -5.11 7.25 3.15
CA GLN A 139 -4.50 6.43 2.09
C GLN A 139 -5.32 5.17 1.79
N SER A 140 -5.88 4.57 2.84
CA SER A 140 -6.66 3.33 2.76
C SER A 140 -7.99 3.50 1.97
N ARG A 141 -8.47 4.75 1.84
CA ARG A 141 -9.67 5.09 1.04
C ARG A 141 -9.46 5.02 -0.48
N VAL A 142 -8.21 5.03 -0.95
CA VAL A 142 -7.89 5.23 -2.37
C VAL A 142 -7.55 3.92 -3.09
N GLY A 143 -6.82 3.02 -2.44
CA GLY A 143 -6.37 1.73 -2.99
C GLY A 143 -7.47 0.90 -3.68
N PRO A 144 -8.64 0.70 -3.05
CA PRO A 144 -9.70 -0.16 -3.62
C PRO A 144 -10.25 0.29 -4.98
N SER A 145 -10.15 1.60 -5.29
CA SER A 145 -10.59 2.12 -6.60
C SER A 145 -9.66 1.67 -7.73
N PHE A 146 -8.36 1.57 -7.48
CA PHE A 146 -7.38 1.10 -8.47
C PHE A 146 -7.54 -0.39 -8.75
N ASP A 147 -7.71 -1.22 -7.72
CA ASP A 147 -7.89 -2.68 -7.88
C ASP A 147 -9.15 -2.99 -8.71
N THR A 148 -10.24 -2.27 -8.44
CA THR A 148 -11.48 -2.42 -9.20
C THR A 148 -11.31 -1.92 -10.64
N GLY A 149 -10.67 -0.75 -10.84
CA GLY A 149 -10.37 -0.23 -12.17
C GLY A 149 -9.53 -1.20 -13.00
N GLU A 150 -8.51 -1.81 -12.38
CA GLU A 150 -7.67 -2.83 -13.00
C GLU A 150 -8.50 -4.04 -13.48
N ALA A 151 -9.34 -4.60 -12.60
CA ALA A 151 -10.20 -5.72 -12.95
C ALA A 151 -11.17 -5.38 -14.11
N LEU A 152 -11.76 -4.18 -14.09
CA LEU A 152 -12.67 -3.74 -15.15
C LEU A 152 -11.96 -3.52 -16.49
N PHE A 153 -10.74 -2.99 -16.50
CA PHE A 153 -9.93 -2.89 -17.72
C PHE A 153 -9.64 -4.27 -18.32
N GLN A 154 -9.31 -5.27 -17.49
CA GLN A 154 -9.11 -6.64 -17.97
C GLN A 154 -10.38 -7.22 -18.60
N ILE A 155 -11.54 -7.02 -17.97
CA ILE A 155 -12.85 -7.44 -18.53
C ILE A 155 -13.12 -6.73 -19.87
N ALA A 156 -12.86 -5.42 -19.97
CA ALA A 156 -13.04 -4.65 -21.19
C ALA A 156 -12.16 -5.17 -22.35
N ILE A 157 -10.91 -5.54 -22.07
CA ILE A 157 -9.97 -6.12 -23.05
C ILE A 157 -10.46 -7.49 -23.52
N VAL A 158 -10.95 -8.35 -22.61
CA VAL A 158 -11.51 -9.67 -22.96
C VAL A 158 -12.73 -9.52 -23.86
N LEU A 159 -13.65 -8.58 -23.56
CA LEU A 159 -14.81 -8.30 -24.40
C LEU A 159 -14.43 -7.78 -25.79
N ALA A 160 -13.42 -6.90 -25.87
CA ALA A 160 -12.91 -6.42 -27.16
C ALA A 160 -12.28 -7.56 -27.98
N SER A 161 -11.56 -8.48 -27.33
CA SER A 161 -10.97 -9.66 -27.96
C SER A 161 -12.04 -10.60 -28.52
N ILE A 162 -13.14 -10.81 -27.77
CA ILE A 162 -14.30 -11.58 -28.23
C ILE A 162 -14.96 -10.92 -29.46
N ALA A 163 -15.03 -9.58 -29.51
CA ALA A 163 -15.58 -8.86 -30.66
C ALA A 163 -14.80 -9.12 -31.96
N ILE A 164 -13.46 -9.22 -31.87
CA ILE A 164 -12.58 -9.59 -32.98
C ILE A 164 -12.85 -11.04 -33.39
N LEU A 165 -12.82 -11.98 -32.44
CA LEU A 165 -13.01 -13.41 -32.69
C LEU A 165 -14.35 -13.73 -33.36
N LEU A 166 -15.43 -13.12 -32.89
CA LEU A 166 -16.78 -13.35 -33.41
C LEU A 166 -17.12 -12.46 -34.61
N LYS A 167 -16.22 -11.55 -35.03
CA LYS A 167 -16.41 -10.57 -36.10
C LYS A 167 -17.72 -9.79 -36.00
N ARG A 168 -18.20 -9.54 -34.78
CA ARG A 168 -19.49 -8.87 -34.50
C ARG A 168 -19.27 -7.61 -33.67
N ARG A 169 -19.66 -6.46 -34.23
CA ARG A 169 -19.62 -5.13 -33.57
C ARG A 169 -20.37 -5.06 -32.25
N ILE A 170 -21.38 -5.93 -32.05
CA ILE A 170 -22.23 -5.90 -30.86
C ILE A 170 -21.46 -6.11 -29.56
N PHE A 171 -20.35 -6.85 -29.59
CA PHE A 171 -19.49 -7.08 -28.42
C PHE A 171 -18.52 -5.93 -28.13
N LEU A 172 -18.35 -5.00 -29.07
CA LEU A 172 -17.50 -3.82 -28.87
C LEU A 172 -18.17 -2.77 -28.00
N TYR A 173 -19.50 -2.61 -28.08
CA TYR A 173 -20.26 -1.68 -27.24
C TYR A 173 -20.13 -1.96 -25.73
N PRO A 174 -20.35 -3.20 -25.22
CA PRO A 174 -20.17 -3.47 -23.80
C PRO A 174 -18.70 -3.34 -23.36
N SER A 175 -17.73 -3.67 -24.24
CA SER A 175 -16.31 -3.40 -23.95
C SER A 175 -16.05 -1.91 -23.73
N VAL A 176 -16.58 -1.05 -24.60
CA VAL A 176 -16.44 0.41 -24.44
C VAL A 176 -17.12 0.88 -23.17
N ALA A 177 -18.34 0.41 -22.88
CA ALA A 177 -19.06 0.79 -21.66
C ALA A 177 -18.26 0.42 -20.39
N VAL A 178 -17.77 -0.82 -20.31
CA VAL A 178 -16.95 -1.28 -19.18
C VAL A 178 -15.64 -0.52 -19.11
N GLY A 179 -14.96 -0.26 -20.23
CA GLY A 179 -13.71 0.50 -20.27
C GLY A 179 -13.88 1.94 -19.81
N VAL A 180 -15.01 2.59 -20.13
CA VAL A 180 -15.33 3.94 -19.61
C VAL A 180 -15.55 3.89 -18.09
N VAL A 181 -16.28 2.89 -17.59
CA VAL A 181 -16.47 2.73 -16.14
C VAL A 181 -15.13 2.47 -15.44
N ALA A 182 -14.26 1.66 -16.02
CA ALA A 182 -12.90 1.43 -15.51
C ALA A 182 -12.09 2.74 -15.46
N ALA A 183 -12.18 3.57 -16.49
CA ALA A 183 -11.54 4.89 -16.53
C ALA A 183 -12.04 5.81 -15.42
N LEU A 184 -13.34 5.77 -15.09
CA LEU A 184 -13.88 6.54 -13.98
C LEU A 184 -13.33 6.06 -12.63
N PHE A 185 -13.16 4.75 -12.44
CA PHE A 185 -12.53 4.21 -11.23
C PHE A 185 -11.05 4.58 -11.12
N MET A 186 -10.31 4.51 -12.22
CA MET A 186 -8.93 4.98 -12.29
C MET A 186 -8.85 6.47 -11.90
N LEU A 187 -9.70 7.32 -12.48
CA LEU A 187 -9.75 8.75 -12.14
C LEU A 187 -10.16 8.99 -10.68
N ASN A 188 -11.11 8.22 -10.15
CA ASN A 188 -11.48 8.29 -8.74
C ASN A 188 -10.31 7.90 -7.82
N GLY A 189 -9.52 6.89 -8.20
CA GLY A 189 -8.28 6.54 -7.51
C GLY A 189 -7.27 7.69 -7.50
N PHE A 190 -7.09 8.41 -8.60
CA PHE A 190 -6.17 9.56 -8.62
C PHE A 190 -6.69 10.78 -7.85
N LEU A 191 -8.00 11.03 -7.89
CA LEU A 191 -8.60 12.23 -7.32
C LEU A 191 -9.04 12.06 -5.86
N GLY A 192 -9.22 10.82 -5.39
CA GLY A 192 -9.66 10.50 -4.03
C GLY A 192 -11.03 11.07 -3.66
N ILE A 193 -11.93 11.26 -4.64
CA ILE A 193 -13.19 12.00 -4.44
C ILE A 193 -14.25 11.16 -3.73
N VAL A 194 -14.38 9.88 -4.09
CA VAL A 194 -15.42 8.99 -3.54
C VAL A 194 -14.78 7.78 -2.85
N PRO A 195 -14.96 7.62 -1.52
CA PRO A 195 -14.63 6.39 -0.83
C PRO A 195 -15.72 5.37 -1.13
N TRP A 196 -15.58 4.61 -2.22
CA TRP A 196 -16.68 3.79 -2.74
C TRP A 196 -16.76 2.37 -2.14
N LEU A 197 -15.78 1.91 -1.35
CA LEU A 197 -15.90 0.61 -0.66
C LEU A 197 -14.91 0.44 0.54
N TYR A 198 -14.71 1.49 1.34
CA TYR A 198 -13.87 1.40 2.54
C TYR A 198 -14.70 1.68 3.78
N ASP A 199 -15.02 0.63 4.54
CA ASP A 199 -15.75 0.76 5.81
C ASP A 199 -14.86 1.16 6.99
N GLY A 200 -13.57 1.42 6.75
CA GLY A 200 -12.59 1.60 7.82
C GLY A 200 -12.28 0.28 8.54
N PRO A 201 -11.09 0.12 9.14
CA PRO A 201 -10.92 -0.92 10.14
C PRO A 201 -11.87 -0.64 11.29
N ASP A 202 -12.57 -1.67 11.77
CA ASP A 202 -13.15 -1.67 13.11
C ASP A 202 -11.99 -1.42 14.08
N VAL A 203 -11.83 -0.16 14.52
CA VAL A 203 -10.78 0.22 15.45
C VAL A 203 -11.02 -0.58 16.73
N ALA A 204 -10.18 -1.59 16.96
CA ALA A 204 -10.18 -2.29 18.22
C ALA A 204 -9.92 -1.25 19.32
N PRO A 205 -10.69 -1.27 20.43
CA PRO A 205 -10.41 -0.36 21.53
C PRO A 205 -8.99 -0.62 22.02
N VAL A 206 -8.15 0.40 21.89
CA VAL A 206 -6.78 0.44 22.39
C VAL A 206 -6.76 0.27 23.90
#